data_AF-A0A7J7SWE1-F1
#
_entry.id   AF-A0A7J7SWE1-F1
#
_cell.length_a   1.000
_cell.length_b   1.000
_cell.length_c   1.000
_cell.angle_alpha   90.00
_cell.angle_beta   90.00
_cell.angle_gamma   90.00
#
_symmetry.space_group_name_H-M   'P 1'
#
loop_
_entity.id
_entity.type
_entity.pdbx_description
1 polymer ?
#
loop_
_entity_poly.entity_id
_entity_poly.type
_entity_poly.pdbx_seq_one_letter_code
_entity_poly.pdbx_strand_id
1 'polypeptide(L)'
;MAQPRSDIKLILCRNIYVFHWRCSVRTIRKSPERGEASPPLPPPTVTSSVMPKHEFTVDMTCEGCSSAVTRVLNKLGGVQFEIDLPSKKVSIESEYSVDTLLETLRKTGKTVTHLGPS
;
A
#
# COMPACT_ATOMS: atom_id res chain seq x y z
N MET A 1 37.43 -29.36 -20.16
CA MET A 1 36.37 -28.63 -20.88
C MET A 1 36.25 -27.26 -20.25
N ALA A 2 36.82 -26.27 -20.95
CA ALA A 2 36.81 -24.87 -20.55
C ALA A 2 35.44 -24.26 -20.87
N GLN A 3 34.87 -23.54 -19.92
CA GLN A 3 33.79 -22.59 -20.14
C GLN A 3 34.17 -21.29 -19.39
N PRO A 4 34.48 -20.20 -20.12
CA PRO A 4 34.86 -18.92 -19.56
C PRO A 4 33.62 -18.04 -19.35
N ARG A 5 33.45 -17.46 -18.16
CA ARG A 5 32.52 -16.34 -17.95
C ARG A 5 33.21 -15.25 -17.14
N SER A 6 33.96 -14.44 -17.88
CA SER A 6 34.07 -12.98 -17.79
C SER A 6 33.93 -12.34 -16.39
N ASP A 7 35.08 -12.24 -15.72
CA ASP A 7 35.45 -11.12 -14.86
C ASP A 7 35.42 -9.80 -15.67
N ILE A 8 34.52 -8.88 -15.33
CA ILE A 8 34.71 -7.44 -15.60
C ILE A 8 34.51 -6.72 -14.26
N LYS A 9 35.66 -6.37 -13.72
CA LYS A 9 35.91 -5.56 -12.53
C LYS A 9 36.03 -4.09 -12.97
N LEU A 10 35.63 -3.18 -12.09
CA LEU A 10 35.87 -1.73 -12.09
C LEU A 10 35.03 -0.87 -13.07
N ILE A 11 34.09 -0.09 -12.51
CA ILE A 11 34.22 1.38 -12.46
C ILE A 11 33.80 1.87 -11.07
N LEU A 12 34.83 2.25 -10.31
CA LEU A 12 34.91 3.26 -9.25
C LEU A 12 33.63 3.70 -8.50
N CYS A 13 33.49 3.12 -7.31
CA CYS A 13 32.85 3.75 -6.15
C CYS A 13 33.96 4.39 -5.30
N ARG A 14 34.12 5.73 -5.30
CA ARG A 14 34.95 6.48 -4.33
C ARG A 14 34.84 8.01 -4.48
N ASN A 15 34.25 8.68 -3.49
CA ASN A 15 34.85 9.81 -2.75
C ASN A 15 33.97 10.23 -1.55
N ILE A 16 34.37 9.86 -0.31
CA ILE A 16 34.98 10.76 0.73
C ILE A 16 33.91 11.63 1.42
N TYR A 17 33.16 11.12 2.40
CA TYR A 17 33.36 11.24 3.87
C TYR A 17 34.44 12.23 4.36
N VAL A 18 34.03 13.24 5.15
CA VAL A 18 34.49 13.61 6.52
C VAL A 18 33.88 14.99 6.87
N PHE A 19 32.83 15.04 7.69
CA PHE A 19 32.84 15.18 9.16
C PHE A 19 33.05 16.63 9.65
N HIS A 20 31.95 17.35 9.89
CA HIS A 20 31.92 18.47 10.83
C HIS A 20 30.88 18.17 11.92
N TRP A 21 31.36 17.34 12.84
CA TRP A 21 30.77 17.05 14.14
C TRP A 21 30.70 18.33 14.97
N ARG A 22 29.51 18.86 15.20
CA ARG A 22 29.25 19.76 16.33
C ARG A 22 28.21 19.12 17.23
N CYS A 23 28.71 18.50 18.30
CA CYS A 23 27.99 18.27 19.54
C CYS A 23 27.20 19.51 19.95
N SER A 24 25.90 19.34 20.14
CA SER A 24 25.16 20.11 21.14
C SER A 24 24.05 19.24 21.71
N VAL A 25 24.22 18.86 22.96
CA VAL A 25 23.19 18.30 23.83
C VAL A 25 21.94 19.18 23.74
N ARG A 26 20.85 18.63 23.20
CA ARG A 26 19.49 19.15 23.41
C ARG A 26 18.53 17.97 23.39
N THR A 27 18.17 17.55 24.59
CA THR A 27 16.82 17.13 24.98
C THR A 27 16.08 16.25 23.99
N ILE A 28 15.82 15.01 24.41
CA ILE A 28 14.65 14.19 24.06
C ILE A 28 13.48 15.11 23.71
N ARG A 29 13.26 15.37 22.42
CA ARG A 29 12.05 15.99 21.91
C ARG A 29 11.32 14.89 21.16
N LYS A 30 10.44 14.26 21.92
CA LYS A 30 9.19 13.62 21.50
C LYS A 30 8.83 14.07 20.08
N SER A 31 8.90 13.14 19.13
CA SER A 31 8.34 13.36 17.79
C SER A 31 6.91 13.87 17.99
N PRO A 32 6.57 15.04 17.42
CA PRO A 32 5.20 15.47 17.42
C PRO A 32 4.43 14.47 16.56
N GLU A 33 3.44 13.83 17.17
CA GLU A 33 2.28 13.39 16.44
C GLU A 33 1.69 14.64 15.76
N ARG A 34 2.09 14.88 14.51
CA ARG A 34 1.17 15.44 13.54
C ARG A 34 0.22 14.27 13.29
N GLY A 35 -0.95 14.24 13.93
CA GLY A 35 -1.91 15.32 13.78
C GLY A 35 -2.16 15.48 12.28
N GLU A 36 -2.40 14.37 11.59
CA GLU A 36 -2.97 14.36 10.25
C GLU A 36 -4.38 14.89 10.44
N ALA A 37 -4.50 16.21 10.28
CA ALA A 37 -5.76 16.90 10.18
C ALA A 37 -6.63 16.14 9.19
N SER A 38 -7.82 15.72 9.63
CA SER A 38 -8.85 15.24 8.72
C SER A 38 -8.94 16.25 7.56
N PRO A 39 -8.75 15.83 6.29
CA PRO A 39 -9.04 16.72 5.18
C PRO A 39 -10.49 17.20 5.34
N PRO A 40 -10.78 18.49 5.06
CA PRO A 40 -12.13 19.02 5.18
C PRO A 40 -13.06 18.14 4.36
N LEU A 41 -14.09 17.61 5.01
CA LEU A 41 -15.14 16.81 4.37
C LEU A 41 -15.57 17.52 3.08
N PRO A 42 -15.56 16.83 1.92
CA PRO A 42 -16.13 17.40 0.71
C PRO A 42 -17.63 17.69 0.93
N PRO A 43 -18.16 18.77 0.32
CA PRO A 43 -19.55 19.18 0.49
C PRO A 43 -20.54 18.09 0.05
N PRO A 44 -21.74 18.01 0.64
CA PRO A 44 -22.76 17.07 0.22
C PRO A 44 -23.42 17.54 -1.09
N THR A 45 -22.91 17.11 -2.23
CA THR A 45 -23.54 17.43 -3.54
C THR A 45 -23.43 16.30 -4.57
N VAL A 46 -24.56 15.61 -4.75
CA VAL A 46 -25.24 15.23 -6.02
C VAL A 46 -24.55 14.22 -6.98
N THR A 47 -25.24 13.08 -7.13
CA THR A 47 -25.10 12.02 -8.14
C THR A 47 -24.80 12.54 -9.56
N SER A 48 -23.74 12.03 -10.22
CA SER A 48 -23.71 11.61 -11.66
C SER A 48 -22.27 11.49 -12.21
N SER A 49 -21.50 10.48 -11.77
CA SER A 49 -20.31 9.86 -12.44
C SER A 49 -19.50 9.02 -11.43
N VAL A 50 -20.19 8.19 -10.65
CA VAL A 50 -19.61 7.54 -9.46
C VAL A 50 -19.04 6.18 -9.86
N MET A 51 -17.71 6.03 -9.74
CA MET A 51 -17.11 4.68 -9.75
C MET A 51 -17.67 3.91 -8.55
N PRO A 52 -18.21 2.69 -8.73
CA PRO A 52 -18.83 1.97 -7.65
C PRO A 52 -17.78 1.58 -6.60
N LYS A 53 -18.12 1.84 -5.32
CA LYS A 53 -17.31 1.48 -4.17
C LYS A 53 -17.83 0.19 -3.55
N HIS A 54 -16.94 -0.76 -3.35
CA HIS A 54 -17.22 -2.09 -2.84
C HIS A 54 -16.41 -2.36 -1.58
N GLU A 55 -17.08 -2.78 -0.51
CA GLU A 55 -16.42 -3.14 0.74
C GLU A 55 -16.28 -4.65 0.89
N PHE A 56 -15.07 -5.09 1.24
CA PHE A 56 -14.73 -6.48 1.49
C PHE A 56 -14.07 -6.65 2.85
N THR A 57 -14.48 -7.67 3.58
CA THR A 57 -13.75 -8.17 4.74
C THR A 57 -12.79 -9.25 4.28
N VAL A 58 -11.50 -9.11 4.59
CA VAL A 58 -10.46 -10.08 4.23
C VAL A 58 -9.70 -10.49 5.47
N ASP A 59 -9.52 -11.80 5.69
CA ASP A 59 -8.73 -12.26 6.84
C ASP A 59 -7.23 -11.97 6.64
N MET A 60 -6.78 -10.86 7.24
CA MET A 60 -5.39 -10.44 7.26
C MET A 60 -4.89 -10.48 8.71
N THR A 61 -3.74 -11.12 8.93
CA THR A 61 -3.15 -11.29 10.26
C THR A 61 -1.90 -10.44 10.47
N CYS A 62 -1.31 -9.89 9.41
CA CYS A 62 -0.07 -9.11 9.46
C CYS A 62 0.05 -8.11 8.30
N GLU A 63 1.04 -7.22 8.35
CA GLU A 63 1.34 -6.25 7.29
C GLU A 63 1.81 -6.90 5.98
N GLY A 64 2.45 -8.07 6.06
CA GLY A 64 2.76 -8.86 4.86
C GLY A 64 1.50 -9.33 4.13
N CYS A 65 0.44 -9.58 4.89
CA CYS A 65 -0.85 -10.03 4.40
C CYS A 65 -1.61 -8.93 3.65
N SER A 66 -1.56 -7.68 4.13
CA SER A 66 -2.14 -6.54 3.40
C SER A 66 -1.32 -6.23 2.13
N SER A 67 0.01 -6.30 2.22
CA SER A 67 0.90 -6.12 1.06
C SER A 67 0.63 -7.12 -0.07
N ALA A 68 0.28 -8.37 0.27
CA ALA A 68 -0.11 -9.36 -0.73
C ALA A 68 -1.41 -8.98 -1.46
N VAL A 69 -2.39 -8.45 -0.74
CA VAL A 69 -3.66 -7.95 -1.30
C VAL A 69 -3.39 -6.75 -2.23
N THR A 70 -2.63 -5.76 -1.77
CA THR A 70 -2.20 -4.60 -2.56
C THR A 70 -1.54 -5.02 -3.87
N ARG A 71 -0.61 -5.99 -3.84
CA ARG A 71 0.08 -6.48 -5.04
C ARG A 71 -0.88 -7.09 -6.06
N VAL A 72 -1.89 -7.82 -5.60
CA VAL A 72 -2.84 -8.50 -6.47
C VAL A 72 -3.86 -7.53 -7.05
N LEU A 73 -4.30 -6.53 -6.28
CA LEU A 73 -5.15 -5.43 -6.78
C LEU A 73 -4.39 -4.54 -7.77
N ASN A 74 -3.13 -4.20 -7.50
CA ASN A 74 -2.29 -3.44 -8.43
C ASN A 74 -2.05 -4.17 -9.77
N LYS A 75 -2.11 -5.51 -9.78
CA LYS A 75 -2.01 -6.30 -11.03
C LYS A 75 -3.28 -6.21 -11.87
N LEU A 76 -4.46 -6.00 -11.27
CA LEU A 76 -5.67 -5.72 -12.04
C LEU A 76 -5.57 -4.36 -12.73
N GLY A 77 -5.07 -3.36 -12.01
CA GLY A 77 -4.94 -1.98 -12.52
C GLY A 77 -6.29 -1.28 -12.67
N GLY A 78 -6.29 0.05 -12.63
CA GLY A 78 -7.52 0.84 -12.70
C GLY A 78 -8.42 0.65 -11.47
N VAL A 79 -7.84 0.28 -10.33
CA VAL A 79 -8.54 0.12 -9.05
C VAL A 79 -7.93 1.07 -8.02
N GLN A 80 -8.76 1.85 -7.37
CA GLN A 80 -8.43 2.59 -6.15
C GLN A 80 -8.82 1.74 -4.96
N PHE A 81 -7.97 1.62 -3.94
CA PHE A 81 -8.31 0.82 -2.77
C PHE A 81 -7.67 1.34 -1.49
N GLU A 82 -8.39 1.15 -0.39
CA GLU A 82 -7.97 1.48 0.98
C GLU A 82 -8.02 0.20 1.83
N ILE A 83 -7.02 0.00 2.68
CA ILE A 83 -6.89 -1.22 3.49
C ILE A 83 -6.80 -0.84 4.97
N ASP A 84 -7.79 -1.28 5.74
CA ASP A 84 -7.83 -1.14 7.19
C ASP A 84 -7.43 -2.47 7.85
N LEU A 85 -6.18 -2.58 8.27
CA LEU A 85 -5.70 -3.73 9.05
C LEU A 85 -6.47 -3.96 10.37
N PRO A 86 -6.77 -2.95 11.21
CA PRO A 86 -7.42 -3.21 12.49
C PRO A 86 -8.86 -3.72 12.33
N SER A 87 -9.56 -3.25 11.29
CA SER A 87 -10.92 -3.69 10.99
C SER A 87 -10.98 -4.86 10.01
N LYS A 88 -9.84 -5.29 9.45
CA LYS A 88 -9.74 -6.31 8.40
C LYS A 88 -10.62 -6.00 7.19
N LYS A 89 -10.75 -4.71 6.86
CA LYS A 89 -11.59 -4.21 5.76
C LYS A 89 -10.74 -3.73 4.60
N VAL A 90 -11.28 -3.90 3.40
CA VAL A 90 -10.70 -3.44 2.14
C VAL A 90 -11.82 -2.76 1.37
N SER A 91 -11.65 -1.46 1.13
CA SER A 91 -12.57 -0.65 0.35
C SER A 91 -11.99 -0.49 -1.05
N ILE A 92 -12.75 -0.86 -2.09
CA ILE A 92 -12.28 -0.84 -3.48
C ILE A 92 -13.20 0.04 -4.30
N GLU A 93 -12.64 1.03 -4.98
CA GLU A 93 -13.32 1.90 -5.94
C GLU A 93 -12.85 1.51 -7.34
N SER A 94 -13.76 0.93 -8.13
CA SER A 94 -13.43 0.46 -9.47
C SER A 94 -14.66 0.22 -10.33
N GLU A 95 -14.50 0.22 -11.65
CA GLU A 95 -15.57 -0.15 -12.59
C GLU A 95 -15.77 -1.68 -12.71
N TYR A 96 -14.93 -2.49 -12.06
CA TYR A 96 -15.02 -3.95 -12.14
C TYR A 96 -16.21 -4.51 -11.34
N SER A 97 -16.72 -5.65 -11.79
CA SER A 97 -17.77 -6.37 -11.07
C SER A 97 -17.24 -6.97 -9.75
N VAL A 98 -18.14 -7.10 -8.78
CA VAL A 98 -17.87 -7.73 -7.47
C VAL A 98 -17.25 -9.11 -7.64
N ASP A 99 -17.72 -9.90 -8.61
CA ASP A 99 -17.18 -11.24 -8.90
C ASP A 99 -15.70 -11.20 -9.29
N THR A 100 -15.32 -10.24 -10.14
CA THR A 100 -13.92 -10.06 -10.58
C THR A 100 -13.02 -9.68 -9.39
N LEU A 101 -13.52 -8.82 -8.51
CA LEU A 101 -12.82 -8.41 -7.29
C LEU A 101 -12.70 -9.60 -6.31
N LEU A 102 -13.76 -10.38 -6.12
CA LEU A 102 -13.75 -11.57 -5.28
C LEU A 102 -12.78 -12.64 -5.80
N GLU A 103 -12.79 -12.95 -7.10
CA GLU A 103 -11.82 -13.88 -7.70
C GLU A 103 -10.38 -13.41 -7.50
N THR A 104 -10.16 -12.11 -7.65
CA THR A 104 -8.86 -11.50 -7.47
C THR A 104 -8.39 -11.60 -6.02
N LEU A 105 -9.25 -11.28 -5.05
CA LEU A 105 -8.92 -11.43 -3.64
C LEU A 105 -8.75 -12.91 -3.24
N ARG A 106 -9.51 -13.84 -3.82
CA ARG A 106 -9.35 -15.29 -3.61
C ARG A 106 -7.98 -15.81 -4.05
N LYS A 107 -7.32 -15.19 -5.05
CA LYS A 107 -5.93 -15.54 -5.44
C LYS A 107 -4.92 -15.34 -4.31
N THR A 108 -5.25 -14.52 -3.30
CA THR A 108 -4.40 -14.34 -2.11
C THR A 108 -4.49 -15.52 -1.12
N GLY A 109 -5.41 -16.47 -1.34
CA GLY A 109 -5.61 -17.64 -0.47
C GLY A 109 -6.30 -17.31 0.85
N LYS A 110 -7.07 -16.22 0.90
CA LYS A 110 -7.71 -15.71 2.11
C LYS A 110 -9.21 -15.83 2.06
N THR A 111 -9.82 -15.86 3.24
CA THR A 111 -11.27 -15.74 3.38
C THR A 111 -11.69 -14.31 3.06
N VAL A 112 -12.60 -14.17 2.10
CA VAL A 112 -13.10 -12.87 1.63
C VAL A 112 -14.63 -12.88 1.72
N THR A 113 -15.19 -11.86 2.35
CA THR A 113 -16.64 -11.65 2.47
C THR A 113 -16.99 -10.28 1.92
N HIS A 114 -17.98 -10.19 1.05
CA HIS A 114 -18.49 -8.91 0.55
C HIS A 114 -19.49 -8.33 1.56
N LEU A 115 -19.29 -7.08 1.98
CA LEU A 115 -20.17 -6.39 2.93
C LEU A 115 -21.30 -5.64 2.24
N GLY A 116 -21.06 -5.11 1.04
CA GLY A 116 -22.04 -4.34 0.28
C GLY A 116 -21.42 -3.16 -0.48
N PRO A 117 -22.26 -2.43 -1.24
CA PRO A 117 -21.87 -1.14 -1.80
C PRO A 117 -21.70 -0.11 -0.66
N SER A 118 -20.66 0.73 -0.78
CA SER A 118 -20.37 1.85 0.12
C SER A 118 -20.84 3.19 -0.43
#